data_AF-A0A4V2ZCU9-F1
#
_entry.id   AF-A0A4V2ZCU9-F1
#
_cell.length_a   1.000
_cell.length_b   1.000
_cell.length_c   1.000
_cell.angle_alpha   90.00
_cell.angle_beta   90.00
_cell.angle_gamma   90.00
#
_symmetry.space_group_name_H-M   'P 1'
#
loop_
_entity.id
_entity.type
_entity.pdbx_description
1 polymer ?
#
loop_
_entity_poly.entity_id
_entity_poly.type
_entity_poly.pdbx_seq_one_letter_code
_entity_poly.pdbx_strand_id
1 'polypeptide(L)'
;MFRRKPDPAAPDPLAQARLALEATLKREARVTTLAWSGFQIAARMDEALREAQAGALPEARALLDAFVGLHLGPLSGLPLRLLAGEDASEAFQAVFGFPPKLFRDPARSAAQLLELRTQTATTYLLRLATGGAVGADEVARQGQADLETIIDQEREARRAAPA
;
A
#
# COMPACT_ATOMS: atom_id res chain seq x y z
N MET A 1 -41.79 -45.27 6.06
CA MET A 1 -41.63 -44.02 6.82
C MET A 1 -40.54 -43.19 6.16
N PHE A 2 -40.89 -42.08 5.50
CA PHE A 2 -39.90 -41.19 4.88
C PHE A 2 -39.46 -40.13 5.90
N ARG A 3 -38.18 -40.12 6.28
CA ARG A 3 -37.59 -39.02 7.06
C ARG A 3 -37.46 -37.81 6.14
N ARG A 4 -38.23 -36.74 6.41
CA ARG A 4 -37.96 -35.42 5.80
C ARG A 4 -36.56 -34.98 6.24
N LYS A 5 -35.67 -34.69 5.28
CA LYS A 5 -34.44 -33.93 5.56
C LYS A 5 -34.88 -32.61 6.22
N PRO A 6 -34.22 -32.17 7.31
CA PRO A 6 -34.47 -30.83 7.83
C PRO A 6 -34.14 -29.83 6.73
N ASP A 7 -35.05 -28.90 6.46
CA ASP A 7 -34.75 -27.75 5.61
C ASP A 7 -33.49 -27.06 6.17
N PRO A 8 -32.50 -26.71 5.32
CA PRO A 8 -31.38 -25.91 5.77
C PRO A 8 -31.96 -24.60 6.32
N ALA A 9 -31.79 -24.36 7.62
CA ALA A 9 -32.25 -23.15 8.28
C ALA A 9 -31.76 -21.94 7.45
N ALA A 10 -32.69 -21.07 7.06
CA ALA A 10 -32.33 -19.82 6.40
C ALA A 10 -31.29 -19.11 7.28
N PRO A 11 -30.16 -18.67 6.71
CA PRO A 11 -29.09 -18.08 7.49
C PRO A 11 -29.61 -16.87 8.25
N ASP A 12 -29.30 -16.80 9.56
CA ASP A 12 -29.73 -15.71 10.43
C ASP A 12 -29.21 -14.36 9.87
N PRO A 13 -30.10 -13.45 9.43
CA PRO A 13 -29.71 -12.16 8.86
C PRO A 13 -28.87 -11.32 9.82
N LEU A 14 -29.10 -11.44 11.13
CA LEU A 14 -28.30 -10.76 12.16
C LEU A 14 -26.90 -11.34 12.26
N ALA A 15 -26.76 -12.66 12.15
CA ALA A 15 -25.45 -13.31 12.10
C ALA A 15 -24.67 -12.91 10.83
N GLN A 16 -25.34 -12.82 9.68
CA GLN A 16 -24.72 -12.33 8.44
C GLN A 16 -24.31 -10.86 8.54
N ALA A 17 -25.16 -9.99 9.09
CA ALA A 17 -24.84 -8.58 9.30
C ALA A 17 -23.64 -8.39 10.25
N ARG A 18 -23.55 -9.19 11.32
CA ARG A 18 -22.40 -9.22 12.24
C ARG A 18 -21.12 -9.67 11.53
N LEU A 19 -21.18 -10.75 10.76
CA LEU A 19 -20.02 -11.24 10.00
C LEU A 19 -19.53 -10.21 8.98
N ALA A 20 -20.44 -9.52 8.28
CA ALA A 20 -20.11 -8.46 7.34
C ALA A 20 -19.46 -7.26 8.05
N LEU A 21 -19.99 -6.88 9.22
CA LEU A 21 -19.41 -5.81 10.05
C LEU A 21 -18.01 -6.18 10.54
N GLU A 22 -17.82 -7.38 11.08
CA GLU A 22 -16.50 -7.85 11.53
C GLU A 22 -15.48 -7.89 10.39
N ALA A 23 -15.89 -8.35 9.20
CA ALA A 23 -15.03 -8.36 8.02
C ALA A 23 -14.62 -6.93 7.60
N THR A 24 -15.55 -5.98 7.68
CA THR A 24 -15.31 -4.56 7.38
C THR A 24 -14.32 -3.97 8.38
N LEU A 25 -14.56 -4.15 9.69
CA LEU A 25 -13.67 -3.65 10.74
C LEU A 25 -12.25 -4.25 10.66
N LYS A 26 -12.13 -5.56 10.37
CA LYS A 26 -10.82 -6.21 10.17
C LYS A 26 -10.07 -5.63 8.97
N ARG A 27 -10.79 -5.33 7.89
CA ARG A 27 -10.23 -4.72 6.69
C ARG A 27 -9.76 -3.30 6.98
N GLU A 28 -10.59 -2.47 7.60
CA GLU A 28 -10.24 -1.11 7.99
C GLU A 28 -9.05 -1.08 8.95
N ALA A 29 -9.06 -1.93 9.99
CA ALA A 29 -7.94 -2.04 10.92
C ALA A 29 -6.61 -2.39 10.22
N ARG A 30 -6.65 -3.27 9.21
CA ARG A 30 -5.47 -3.61 8.41
C ARG A 30 -4.99 -2.43 7.56
N VAL A 31 -5.90 -1.74 6.88
CA VAL A 31 -5.55 -0.56 6.07
C VAL A 31 -4.97 0.54 6.96
N THR A 32 -5.59 0.82 8.11
CA THR A 32 -5.07 1.78 9.10
C THR A 32 -3.70 1.37 9.60
N THR A 33 -3.48 0.09 9.93
CA THR A 33 -2.18 -0.40 10.41
C THR A 33 -1.10 -0.22 9.34
N LEU A 34 -1.37 -0.60 8.09
CA LEU A 34 -0.45 -0.47 6.96
C LEU A 34 -0.18 0.99 6.60
N ALA A 35 -1.22 1.82 6.59
CA ALA A 35 -1.12 3.23 6.31
C ALA A 35 -0.35 3.97 7.41
N TRP A 36 -0.59 3.62 8.67
CA TRP A 36 0.10 4.19 9.82
C TRP A 36 1.55 3.73 9.89
N SER A 37 1.84 2.44 9.67
CA SER A 37 3.22 1.95 9.63
C SER A 37 4.00 2.57 8.46
N GLY A 38 3.39 2.62 7.27
CA GLY A 38 3.99 3.26 6.10
C GLY A 38 4.22 4.77 6.30
N PHE A 39 3.27 5.47 6.91
CA PHE A 39 3.41 6.88 7.28
C PHE A 39 4.52 7.09 8.31
N GLN A 40 4.53 6.30 9.39
CA GLN A 40 5.58 6.37 10.40
C GLN A 40 6.96 6.05 9.83
N ILE A 41 7.07 5.07 8.94
CA ILE A 41 8.35 4.75 8.29
C ILE A 41 8.76 5.87 7.34
N ALA A 42 7.86 6.37 6.48
CA ALA A 42 8.17 7.51 5.61
C ALA A 42 8.59 8.76 6.41
N ALA A 43 7.93 9.04 7.54
CA ALA A 43 8.26 10.17 8.41
C ALA A 43 9.58 9.97 9.19
N ARG A 44 9.96 8.73 9.51
CA ARG A 44 11.22 8.39 10.21
C ARG A 44 12.37 8.09 9.25
N MET A 45 12.07 7.87 7.98
CA MET A 45 13.06 7.62 6.94
C MET A 45 14.00 8.82 6.78
N ASP A 46 13.53 10.05 6.96
CA ASP A 46 14.41 11.24 6.94
C ASP A 46 15.48 11.20 8.05
N GLU A 47 15.15 10.68 9.23
CA GLU A 47 16.07 10.57 10.36
C GLU A 47 17.04 9.38 10.18
N ALA A 48 16.51 8.22 9.78
CA ALA A 48 17.31 7.04 9.45
C ALA A 48 18.24 7.29 8.24
N LEU A 49 17.78 8.07 7.25
CA LEU A 49 18.59 8.56 6.15
C LEU A 49 19.70 9.44 6.67
N ARG A 50 19.39 10.43 7.52
CA ARG A 50 20.41 11.34 8.06
C ARG A 50 21.50 10.61 8.84
N GLU A 51 21.14 9.55 9.57
CA GLU A 51 22.09 8.67 10.29
C GLU A 51 22.91 7.78 9.34
N ALA A 52 22.28 7.12 8.36
CA ALA A 52 22.97 6.31 7.36
C ALA A 52 23.87 7.16 6.42
N GLN A 53 23.49 8.42 6.19
CA GLN A 53 24.19 9.40 5.35
C GLN A 53 25.48 9.94 5.97
N ALA A 54 25.70 9.76 7.28
CA ALA A 54 26.96 10.16 7.93
C ALA A 54 28.18 9.33 7.44
N GLY A 55 27.94 8.16 6.82
CA GLY A 55 28.98 7.29 6.26
C GLY A 55 28.83 6.93 4.77
N ALA A 56 27.78 7.41 4.09
CA ALA A 56 27.49 7.07 2.69
C ALA A 56 28.11 8.04 1.68
N LEU A 57 28.47 7.55 0.48
CA LEU A 57 28.94 8.38 -0.64
C LEU A 57 27.83 9.36 -1.10
N PRO A 58 28.17 10.61 -1.51
CA PRO A 58 27.19 11.61 -1.91
C PRO A 58 26.21 11.16 -3.01
N GLU A 59 26.61 10.30 -3.94
CA GLU A 59 25.72 9.81 -5.01
C GLU A 59 24.63 8.88 -4.47
N ALA A 60 24.96 8.02 -3.51
CA ALA A 60 24.02 7.12 -2.85
C ALA A 60 22.93 7.90 -2.10
N ARG A 61 23.34 9.03 -1.50
CA ARG A 61 22.44 9.96 -0.81
C ARG A 61 21.43 10.60 -1.75
N ALA A 62 21.90 11.14 -2.88
CA ALA A 62 21.04 11.76 -3.87
C ALA A 62 20.00 10.78 -4.46
N LEU A 63 20.38 9.52 -4.67
CA LEU A 63 19.49 8.48 -5.19
C LEU A 63 18.37 8.10 -4.22
N LEU A 64 18.69 8.02 -2.92
CA LEU A 64 17.70 7.75 -1.89
C LEU A 64 16.74 8.92 -1.67
N ASP A 65 17.27 10.15 -1.60
CA ASP A 65 16.43 11.35 -1.47
C ASP A 65 15.47 11.47 -2.68
N ALA A 66 15.97 11.16 -3.88
CA ALA A 66 15.14 11.10 -5.08
C ALA A 66 14.06 10.01 -4.96
N PHE A 67 14.37 8.81 -4.47
CA PHE A 67 13.37 7.76 -4.30
C PHE A 67 12.29 8.14 -3.28
N VAL A 68 12.70 8.64 -2.11
CA VAL A 68 11.75 9.06 -1.07
C VAL A 68 10.85 10.17 -1.58
N GLY A 69 11.43 11.21 -2.20
CA GLY A 69 10.67 12.33 -2.73
C GLY A 69 9.72 11.95 -3.86
N LEU A 70 10.16 11.11 -4.80
CA LEU A 70 9.36 10.73 -5.97
C LEU A 70 8.31 9.67 -5.67
N HIS A 71 8.62 8.70 -4.80
CA HIS A 71 7.82 7.49 -4.67
C HIS A 71 7.10 7.35 -3.33
N LEU A 72 7.64 7.89 -2.23
CA LEU A 72 7.04 7.78 -0.90
C LEU A 72 6.30 9.04 -0.47
N GLY A 73 6.85 10.22 -0.77
CA GLY A 73 6.25 11.52 -0.43
C GLY A 73 4.79 11.65 -0.90
N PRO A 74 4.49 11.43 -2.19
CA PRO A 74 3.12 11.49 -2.72
C PRO A 74 2.16 10.44 -2.15
N LEU A 75 2.69 9.34 -1.61
CA LEU A 75 1.91 8.28 -0.95
C LEU A 75 1.72 8.52 0.55
N SER A 76 2.56 9.36 1.16
CA SER A 76 2.52 9.60 2.59
C SER A 76 1.21 10.27 2.99
N GLY A 77 0.44 9.59 3.84
CA GLY A 77 -0.89 10.04 4.28
C GLY A 77 -2.03 9.80 3.28
N LEU A 78 -1.75 9.52 2.00
CA LEU A 78 -2.79 9.24 1.00
C LEU A 78 -3.75 8.11 1.42
N PRO A 79 -3.29 6.95 1.93
CA PRO A 79 -4.20 5.88 2.33
C PRO A 79 -5.13 6.28 3.49
N LEU A 80 -4.64 7.07 4.46
CA LEU A 80 -5.42 7.53 5.59
C LEU A 80 -6.51 8.51 5.16
N ARG A 81 -6.17 9.45 4.26
CA ARG A 81 -7.13 10.41 3.71
C ARG A 81 -8.24 9.71 2.93
N LEU A 82 -7.88 8.72 2.11
CA LEU A 82 -8.86 7.89 1.38
C LEU A 82 -9.74 7.08 2.32
N LEU A 83 -9.18 6.52 3.40
CA LEU A 83 -9.93 5.78 4.41
C LEU A 83 -10.91 6.70 5.19
N ALA A 84 -10.50 7.93 5.47
CA ALA A 84 -11.32 8.95 6.11
C ALA A 84 -12.43 9.52 5.20
N GLY A 85 -12.47 9.12 3.92
CA GLY A 85 -13.43 9.64 2.94
C GLY A 85 -13.14 11.08 2.50
N GLU A 86 -11.93 11.59 2.73
CA GLU A 86 -11.51 12.89 2.23
C GLU A 86 -11.35 12.86 0.71
N ASP A 87 -11.55 14.01 0.06
CA ASP A 87 -11.23 14.11 -1.37
C ASP A 87 -9.71 14.10 -1.57
N ALA A 88 -9.23 12.95 -2.03
CA ALA A 88 -7.85 12.70 -2.41
C ALA A 88 -7.73 12.19 -3.85
N SER A 89 -8.73 12.49 -4.69
CA SER A 89 -8.84 11.95 -6.05
C SER A 89 -7.67 12.38 -6.95
N GLU A 90 -7.29 13.66 -6.89
CA GLU A 90 -6.16 14.19 -7.67
C GLU A 90 -4.83 13.57 -7.23
N ALA A 91 -4.59 13.51 -5.92
CA ALA A 91 -3.37 12.90 -5.37
C ALA A 91 -3.28 11.41 -5.72
N PHE A 92 -4.39 10.68 -5.62
CA PHE A 92 -4.45 9.29 -6.03
C PHE A 92 -4.15 9.13 -7.53
N GLN A 93 -4.78 9.94 -8.38
CA GLN A 93 -4.56 9.88 -9.82
C GLN A 93 -3.13 10.26 -10.22
N ALA A 94 -2.49 11.18 -9.51
CA ALA A 94 -1.08 11.52 -9.72
C ALA A 94 -0.15 10.35 -9.43
N VAL A 95 -0.45 9.52 -8.42
CA VAL A 95 0.37 8.35 -8.07
C VAL A 95 0.07 7.14 -8.95
N PHE A 96 -1.22 6.86 -9.19
CA PHE A 96 -1.66 5.63 -9.85
C PHE A 96 -1.87 5.79 -11.36
N GLY A 97 -1.92 7.01 -11.89
CA GLY A 97 -2.28 7.30 -13.28
C GLY A 97 -3.77 7.10 -13.60
N PHE A 98 -4.56 6.65 -12.62
CA PHE A 98 -5.97 6.29 -12.76
C PHE A 98 -6.79 6.86 -11.59
N PRO A 99 -8.06 7.23 -11.82
CA PRO A 99 -8.91 7.74 -10.74
C PRO A 99 -9.28 6.62 -9.74
N PRO A 100 -9.48 6.94 -8.45
CA PRO A 100 -9.72 5.97 -7.38
C PRO A 100 -10.96 5.09 -7.60
N LYS A 101 -11.98 5.61 -8.30
CA LYS A 101 -13.20 4.87 -8.64
C LYS A 101 -12.97 3.61 -9.50
N LEU A 102 -11.80 3.45 -10.12
CA LEU A 102 -11.45 2.24 -10.89
C LEU A 102 -10.90 1.11 -10.02
N PHE A 103 -10.62 1.40 -8.74
CA PHE A 103 -10.08 0.48 -7.77
C PHE A 103 -11.20 -0.06 -6.89
N ARG A 104 -11.11 -1.34 -6.51
CA ARG A 104 -12.08 -1.95 -5.60
C ARG A 104 -11.93 -1.39 -4.19
N ASP A 105 -10.71 -0.99 -3.84
CA ASP A 105 -10.36 -0.41 -2.55
C ASP A 105 -9.17 0.55 -2.69
N PRO A 106 -9.40 1.82 -3.08
CA PRO A 106 -8.31 2.76 -3.31
C PRO A 106 -7.44 2.99 -2.06
N ALA A 107 -8.04 3.00 -0.87
CA ALA A 107 -7.30 3.17 0.39
C ALA A 107 -6.35 1.99 0.64
N ARG A 108 -6.83 0.75 0.46
CA ARG A 108 -5.99 -0.45 0.56
C ARG A 108 -4.91 -0.49 -0.50
N SER A 109 -5.23 -0.19 -1.76
CA SER A 109 -4.23 -0.20 -2.85
C SER A 109 -3.13 0.83 -2.58
N ALA A 110 -3.49 2.03 -2.11
CA ALA A 110 -2.52 3.04 -1.68
C ALA A 110 -1.66 2.56 -0.50
N ALA A 111 -2.26 1.91 0.50
CA ALA A 111 -1.52 1.37 1.65
C ALA A 111 -0.55 0.24 1.23
N GLN A 112 -0.96 -0.65 0.34
CA GLN A 112 -0.11 -1.72 -0.17
C GLN A 112 1.04 -1.18 -1.03
N LEU A 113 0.80 -0.15 -1.85
CA LEU A 113 1.86 0.48 -2.63
C LEU A 113 2.88 1.19 -1.72
N LEU A 114 2.39 1.86 -0.67
CA LEU A 114 3.24 2.49 0.34
C LEU A 114 4.10 1.45 1.05
N GLU A 115 3.53 0.29 1.42
CA GLU A 115 4.25 -0.82 2.02
C GLU A 115 5.37 -1.35 1.10
N LEU A 116 5.06 -1.68 -0.16
CA LEU A 116 6.05 -2.18 -1.13
C LEU A 116 7.21 -1.20 -1.31
N ARG A 117 6.90 0.07 -1.56
CA ARG A 117 7.93 1.11 -1.79
C ARG A 117 8.78 1.34 -0.54
N THR A 118 8.19 1.21 0.64
CA THR A 118 8.93 1.31 1.91
C THR A 118 9.91 0.13 2.09
N GLN A 119 9.48 -1.09 1.74
CA GLN A 119 10.36 -2.26 1.75
C GLN A 119 11.50 -2.08 0.75
N THR A 120 11.20 -1.65 -0.49
CA THR A 120 12.19 -1.31 -1.52
C THR A 120 13.22 -0.29 -1.02
N ALA A 121 12.76 0.82 -0.43
CA ALA A 121 13.67 1.83 0.12
C ALA A 121 14.58 1.28 1.21
N THR A 122 14.03 0.44 2.10
CA THR A 122 14.79 -0.20 3.18
C THR A 122 15.86 -1.13 2.59
N THR A 123 15.53 -1.90 1.57
CA THR A 123 16.50 -2.75 0.86
C THR A 123 17.63 -1.92 0.23
N TYR A 124 17.30 -0.81 -0.41
CA TYR A 124 18.31 0.09 -0.98
C TYR A 124 19.18 0.75 0.10
N LEU A 125 18.60 1.18 1.22
CA LEU A 125 19.34 1.69 2.37
C LEU A 125 20.36 0.67 2.89
N LEU A 126 19.93 -0.57 3.13
CA LEU A 126 20.81 -1.64 3.61
C LEU A 126 21.91 -1.98 2.61
N ARG A 127 21.59 -1.99 1.31
CA ARG A 127 22.57 -2.25 0.25
C ARG A 127 23.63 -1.15 0.19
N LEU A 128 23.23 0.11 0.30
CA LEU A 128 24.15 1.24 0.33
C LEU A 128 25.00 1.24 1.62
N ALA A 129 24.40 0.95 2.77
CA ALA A 129 25.12 0.86 4.05
C ALA A 129 26.16 -0.27 4.09
N THR A 130 25.97 -1.32 3.31
CA THR A 130 26.93 -2.45 3.18
C THR A 130 27.92 -2.27 2.03
N GLY A 131 27.94 -1.10 1.37
CA GLY A 131 28.88 -0.78 0.29
C GLY A 131 28.49 -1.30 -1.10
N GLY A 132 27.26 -1.79 -1.26
CA GLY A 132 26.71 -2.16 -2.57
C GLY A 132 26.28 -0.94 -3.39
N ALA A 133 26.38 -1.03 -4.72
CA ALA A 133 25.92 0.02 -5.63
C ALA A 133 24.41 -0.09 -5.89
N VAL A 134 23.71 1.06 -5.96
CA VAL A 134 22.31 1.19 -6.41
C VAL A 134 22.30 2.21 -7.55
N GLY A 135 21.71 1.89 -8.70
CA GLY A 135 21.68 2.79 -9.87
C GLY A 135 20.36 3.54 -10.00
N ALA A 136 20.37 4.76 -10.55
CA ALA A 136 19.16 5.57 -10.81
C ALA A 136 18.11 4.82 -11.63
N ASP A 137 18.53 4.11 -12.68
CA ASP A 137 17.64 3.35 -13.54
C ASP A 137 17.00 2.15 -12.82
N GLU A 138 17.71 1.56 -11.85
CA GLU A 138 17.18 0.50 -11.00
C GLU A 138 16.07 1.02 -10.10
N VAL A 139 16.31 2.15 -9.45
CA VAL A 139 15.37 2.84 -8.56
C VAL A 139 14.08 3.22 -9.30
N ALA A 140 14.21 3.86 -10.48
CA ALA A 140 13.07 4.28 -11.29
C ALA A 140 12.25 3.07 -11.78
N ARG A 141 12.93 2.01 -12.25
CA ARG A 141 12.27 0.78 -12.71
C ARG A 141 11.55 0.07 -11.58
N GLN A 142 12.13 0.00 -10.38
CA GLN A 142 11.49 -0.65 -9.24
C GLN A 142 10.23 0.10 -8.77
N GLY A 143 10.27 1.43 -8.71
CA GLY A 143 9.10 2.24 -8.35
C GLY A 143 7.91 2.05 -9.30
N GLN A 144 8.18 1.78 -10.57
CA GLN A 144 7.19 1.42 -11.59
C GLN A 144 6.71 -0.02 -11.45
N ALA A 145 7.61 -0.97 -11.21
CA ALA A 145 7.26 -2.38 -11.00
C ALA A 145 6.35 -2.59 -9.77
N ASP A 146 6.61 -1.85 -8.69
CA ASP A 146 5.76 -1.87 -7.49
C ASP A 146 4.34 -1.36 -7.81
N LEU A 147 4.22 -0.31 -8.64
CA LEU A 147 2.93 0.22 -9.07
C LEU A 147 2.17 -0.77 -9.95
N GLU A 148 2.85 -1.38 -10.92
CA GLU A 148 2.26 -2.39 -11.82
C GLU A 148 1.73 -3.60 -11.04
N THR A 149 2.49 -4.03 -10.03
CA THR A 149 2.07 -5.11 -9.11
C THR A 149 0.72 -4.81 -8.46
N ILE A 150 0.52 -3.59 -7.95
CA ILE A 150 -0.76 -3.21 -7.31
C ILE A 150 -1.89 -3.09 -8.33
N ILE A 151 -1.61 -2.54 -9.51
CA ILE A 151 -2.60 -2.44 -10.60
C ILE A 151 -3.07 -3.83 -11.03
N ASP A 152 -2.17 -4.79 -11.16
CA ASP A 152 -2.51 -6.15 -11.57
C ASP A 152 -3.29 -6.90 -10.47
N GLN A 153 -2.90 -6.74 -9.20
CA GLN A 153 -3.68 -7.26 -8.07
C GLN A 153 -5.12 -6.73 -8.06
N GLU A 154 -5.33 -5.46 -8.38
CA GLU A 154 -6.67 -4.84 -8.46
C GLU A 154 -7.45 -5.34 -9.67
N ARG A 155 -6.81 -5.50 -10.83
CA ARG A 155 -7.42 -6.10 -12.02
C ARG A 155 -7.90 -7.51 -11.73
N GLU A 156 -7.08 -8.32 -11.07
CA GLU A 156 -7.42 -9.69 -10.68
C GLU A 156 -8.57 -9.71 -9.65
N ALA A 157 -8.49 -8.88 -8.61
CA ALA A 157 -9.53 -8.78 -7.58
C ALA A 157 -10.90 -8.33 -8.12
N ARG A 158 -10.93 -7.59 -9.24
CA ARG A 158 -12.15 -7.20 -9.95
C ARG A 158 -12.69 -8.32 -10.85
N ARG A 159 -11.83 -9.10 -11.50
CA ARG A 159 -12.25 -10.27 -12.29
C ARG A 159 -12.80 -11.40 -11.42
N ALA A 160 -12.26 -11.56 -10.21
CA ALA A 160 -12.68 -12.61 -9.27
C ALA A 160 -13.93 -12.26 -8.45
N ALA A 161 -14.41 -11.01 -8.52
CA ALA A 161 -15.66 -10.63 -7.85
C ALA A 161 -16.86 -11.10 -8.70
N PRO A 162 -17.85 -11.82 -8.12
CA PRO A 162 -19.06 -12.19 -8.85
C PRO A 162 -19.82 -10.92 -9.30
N ALA A 163 -20.39 -10.99 -10.50
CA ALA A 163 -21.19 -9.92 -11.12
C ALA A 163 -22.49 -9.64 -10.34
#